data_AF-A0A935LNN2-F1
#
_entry.id   AF-A0A935LNN2-F1
#
_cell.length_a   1.000
_cell.length_b   1.000
_cell.length_c   1.000
_cell.angle_alpha   90.00
_cell.angle_beta   90.00
_cell.angle_gamma   90.00
#
_symmetry.space_group_name_H-M   'P 1'
#
loop_
_entity.id
_entity.type
_entity.pdbx_description
1 polymer ?
#
loop_
_entity_poly.entity_id
_entity_poly.type
_entity_poly.pdbx_seq_one_letter_code
_entity_poly.pdbx_strand_id
1 'polypeptide(L)'
;MKLFKISFLFTIVLFSSFSAFAQDTLPHGWHLKDLKADGYYGISMDKAYEFVKQKKLKSRPVIVGIIDSGIDTTHEDLKSVLWVNEKEIPANGMDDDKNGYKDDMHGWNFWEVMMAQKM
;
A
#
# COMPACT_ATOMS: atom_id res chain seq x y z
N MET A 1 39.44 -1.61 54.98
CA MET A 1 38.65 -2.65 54.28
C MET A 1 37.15 -2.36 54.14
N LYS A 2 36.55 -1.44 54.92
CA LYS A 2 35.11 -1.09 54.80
C LYS A 2 34.81 -0.02 53.73
N LEU A 3 35.70 0.96 53.50
CA LEU A 3 35.51 1.99 52.47
C LEU A 3 35.58 1.46 51.03
N PHE A 4 36.41 0.45 50.75
CA PHE A 4 36.53 -0.14 49.40
C PHE A 4 35.26 -0.91 48.97
N LYS A 5 34.54 -1.49 49.94
CA LYS A 5 33.28 -2.20 49.68
C LYS A 5 32.13 -1.23 49.37
N ILE A 6 32.12 -0.05 49.97
CA ILE A 6 31.11 1.00 49.73
C ILE A 6 31.31 1.63 48.34
N SER A 7 32.57 1.89 47.95
CA SER A 7 32.89 2.37 46.60
C SER A 7 32.48 1.35 45.53
N PHE A 8 32.71 0.06 45.77
CA PHE A 8 32.32 -1.02 44.86
C PHE A 8 30.79 -1.17 44.72
N LEU A 9 30.05 -0.96 45.82
CA LEU A 9 28.58 -0.98 45.80
C LEU A 9 28.00 0.22 45.03
N PHE A 10 28.66 1.39 45.09
CA PHE A 10 28.23 2.59 44.37
C PHE A 10 28.44 2.47 42.86
N THR A 11 29.50 1.79 42.42
CA THR A 11 29.77 1.54 40.99
C THR A 11 28.77 0.56 40.37
N ILE A 12 28.28 -0.43 41.13
CA ILE A 12 27.25 -1.38 40.67
C ILE A 12 25.90 -0.68 40.46
N VAL A 13 25.53 0.24 41.35
CA VAL A 13 24.28 1.02 41.25
C VAL A 13 24.31 2.02 40.09
N LEU A 14 25.48 2.56 39.73
CA LEU A 14 25.61 3.41 38.53
C LEU A 14 25.52 2.61 37.22
N PHE A 15 25.82 1.31 37.22
CA PHE A 15 25.80 0.47 36.02
C PHE A 15 24.40 -0.11 35.71
N SER A 16 23.43 0.00 36.63
CA SER A 16 22.12 -0.67 36.52
C SER A 16 21.01 0.15 35.86
N SER A 17 21.28 1.35 35.32
CA SER A 17 20.21 2.29 34.95
C SER A 17 20.33 2.86 33.53
N PHE A 18 20.61 2.01 32.54
CA PHE A 18 20.40 2.38 31.14
C PHE A 18 19.62 1.29 30.41
N SER A 19 18.33 1.17 30.75
CA SER A 19 17.37 0.46 29.90
C SER A 19 17.12 1.33 28.68
N ALA A 20 17.73 0.99 27.54
CA ALA A 20 17.35 1.55 26.25
C ALA A 20 15.94 1.08 25.93
N PHE A 21 14.94 1.96 26.04
CA PHE A 21 13.62 1.69 25.48
C PHE A 21 13.77 1.65 23.95
N ALA A 22 13.58 0.49 23.35
CA ALA A 22 13.43 0.40 21.91
C ALA A 22 12.18 1.22 21.51
N GLN A 23 12.23 1.90 20.36
CA GLN A 23 11.05 2.53 19.77
C GLN A 23 10.04 1.41 19.46
N ASP A 24 8.85 1.45 20.07
CA ASP A 24 7.74 0.61 19.62
C ASP A 24 7.45 0.97 18.16
N THR A 25 7.75 0.05 17.25
CA THR A 25 7.44 0.22 15.83
C THR A 25 5.93 0.24 15.67
N LEU A 26 5.42 1.09 14.77
CA LEU A 26 3.99 1.07 14.43
C LEU A 26 3.56 -0.36 14.10
N PRO A 27 2.40 -0.82 14.62
CA PRO A 27 1.93 -2.15 14.31
C PRO A 27 1.69 -2.29 12.81
N HIS A 28 1.85 -3.51 12.31
CA HIS A 28 1.52 -3.81 10.93
C HIS A 28 0.05 -3.42 10.65
N GLY A 29 -0.18 -2.76 9.50
CA GLY A 29 -1.51 -2.26 9.17
C GLY A 29 -2.03 -1.11 10.02
N TRP A 30 -1.17 -0.36 10.73
CA TRP A 30 -1.58 0.79 11.54
C TRP A 30 -2.46 1.79 10.77
N HIS A 31 -2.22 1.96 9.47
CA HIS A 31 -2.97 2.86 8.62
C HIS A 31 -4.44 2.43 8.45
N LEU A 32 -4.78 1.18 8.72
CA LEU A 32 -6.15 0.65 8.67
C LEU A 32 -6.92 0.83 9.99
N LYS A 33 -6.20 1.10 11.10
CA LYS A 33 -6.74 1.15 12.47
C LYS A 33 -7.58 2.40 12.75
N ASP A 34 -8.24 2.41 13.90
CA ASP A 34 -9.06 3.54 14.36
C ASP A 34 -8.48 4.22 15.60
N LEU A 35 -8.59 5.55 15.66
CA LEU A 35 -8.05 6.33 16.77
C LEU A 35 -8.70 5.99 18.12
N LYS A 36 -10.02 5.81 18.16
CA LYS A 36 -10.75 5.60 19.41
C LYS A 36 -10.69 4.15 19.86
N ALA A 37 -10.70 3.20 18.92
CA ALA A 37 -10.70 1.77 19.23
C ALA A 37 -9.28 1.22 19.45
N ASP A 38 -8.32 1.62 18.62
CA ASP A 38 -6.97 1.08 18.62
C ASP A 38 -5.90 2.06 19.12
N GLY A 39 -6.20 3.37 19.18
CA GLY A 39 -5.23 4.40 19.56
C GLY A 39 -4.36 4.92 18.41
N TYR A 40 -4.64 4.53 17.16
CA TYR A 40 -3.84 4.90 15.99
C TYR A 40 -4.63 5.77 14.99
N TYR A 41 -3.99 6.78 14.42
CA TYR A 41 -4.55 7.66 13.40
C TYR A 41 -4.62 6.99 12.01
N GLY A 42 -5.36 5.89 11.89
CA GLY A 42 -5.64 5.23 10.62
C GLY A 42 -6.97 5.64 9.99
N ILE A 43 -7.35 4.99 8.88
CA ILE A 43 -8.56 5.27 8.11
C ILE A 43 -9.83 4.59 8.66
N SER A 44 -9.74 3.90 9.80
CA SER A 44 -10.85 3.17 10.43
C SER A 44 -11.53 2.16 9.48
N MET A 45 -10.72 1.34 8.81
CA MET A 45 -11.16 0.43 7.73
C MET A 45 -12.29 -0.52 8.18
N ASP A 46 -12.16 -1.14 9.36
CA ASP A 46 -13.15 -2.09 9.88
C ASP A 46 -14.52 -1.42 10.10
N LYS A 47 -14.53 -0.18 10.59
CA LYS A 47 -15.78 0.60 10.75
C LYS A 47 -16.44 0.90 9.40
N ALA A 48 -15.65 1.14 8.35
CA ALA A 48 -16.18 1.35 7.01
C ALA A 48 -16.86 0.08 6.47
N TYR A 49 -16.23 -1.09 6.64
CA TYR A 49 -16.83 -2.39 6.28
C TYR A 49 -18.11 -2.68 7.07
N GLU A 50 -18.09 -2.45 8.38
CA GLU A 50 -19.28 -2.59 9.23
C GLU A 50 -20.40 -1.67 8.78
N PHE A 51 -20.10 -0.41 8.46
CA PHE A 51 -21.08 0.55 7.97
C PHE A 51 -21.75 0.08 6.68
N VAL A 52 -20.97 -0.36 5.68
CA VAL A 52 -21.48 -0.88 4.40
C VAL A 52 -22.39 -2.10 4.64
N LYS A 53 -21.97 -3.01 5.51
CA LYS A 53 -22.72 -4.22 5.88
C LYS A 53 -24.04 -3.88 6.60
N GLN A 54 -23.99 -3.03 7.63
CA GLN A 54 -25.15 -2.61 8.41
C GLN A 54 -26.19 -1.88 7.56
N LYS A 55 -25.73 -1.03 6.64
CA LYS A 55 -26.58 -0.28 5.72
C LYS A 55 -27.05 -1.10 4.52
N LYS A 56 -26.58 -2.35 4.37
CA LYS A 56 -26.89 -3.24 3.22
C LYS A 56 -26.68 -2.52 1.88
N LEU A 57 -25.62 -1.72 1.77
CA LEU A 57 -25.32 -1.01 0.53
C LEU A 57 -24.96 -2.02 -0.55
N LYS A 58 -25.51 -1.81 -1.76
CA LYS A 58 -25.17 -2.65 -2.90
C LYS A 58 -23.85 -2.18 -3.50
N SER A 59 -22.97 -3.14 -3.79
CA SER A 59 -21.75 -2.87 -4.53
C SER A 59 -22.08 -2.48 -5.97
N ARG A 60 -21.28 -1.56 -6.52
CA ARG A 60 -21.29 -1.20 -7.94
C ARG A 60 -19.83 -1.22 -8.42
N PRO A 61 -19.54 -1.82 -9.58
CA PRO A 61 -18.21 -1.70 -10.18
C PRO A 61 -17.87 -0.21 -10.40
N VAL A 62 -16.66 0.17 -10.02
CA VAL A 62 -16.10 1.51 -10.25
C VAL A 62 -14.77 1.31 -10.96
N ILE A 63 -14.61 1.96 -12.11
CA ILE A 63 -13.33 1.98 -12.82
C ILE A 63 -12.48 3.09 -12.19
N VAL A 64 -11.28 2.74 -11.74
CA VAL A 64 -10.33 3.66 -11.13
C VAL A 64 -9.09 3.71 -12.02
N GLY A 65 -8.79 4.88 -12.59
CA GLY A 65 -7.57 5.10 -13.36
C GLY A 65 -6.38 5.41 -12.43
N ILE A 66 -5.27 4.72 -12.63
CA ILE A 66 -4.03 4.92 -11.88
C ILE A 66 -3.00 5.54 -12.83
N ILE A 67 -2.45 6.70 -12.46
CA ILE A 67 -1.37 7.36 -13.20
C ILE A 67 -0.09 7.20 -12.37
N ASP A 68 0.69 6.17 -12.70
CA ASP A 68 1.94 5.82 -12.04
C ASP A 68 2.91 5.24 -13.09
N SER A 69 3.95 4.56 -12.63
CA SER A 69 4.91 3.77 -13.40
C SER A 69 4.33 2.52 -14.09
N GLY A 70 3.08 2.19 -13.83
CA GLY A 70 2.37 1.03 -14.38
C GLY A 70 1.80 0.13 -13.29
N ILE A 71 1.37 -1.06 -13.69
CA ILE A 71 0.83 -2.11 -12.82
C ILE A 71 1.36 -3.47 -13.27
N ASP A 72 1.64 -4.35 -12.33
CA ASP A 72 1.94 -5.75 -12.64
C ASP A 72 0.65 -6.48 -13.02
N THR A 73 0.45 -6.66 -14.32
CA THR A 73 -0.74 -7.35 -14.87
C THR A 73 -0.73 -8.85 -14.62
N THR A 74 0.39 -9.41 -14.14
CA THR A 74 0.55 -10.84 -13.83
C THR A 74 0.33 -11.18 -12.36
N HIS A 75 0.23 -10.17 -11.49
CA HIS A 75 0.03 -10.35 -10.06
C HIS A 75 -1.30 -11.08 -9.75
N GLU A 76 -1.23 -12.15 -8.95
CA GLU A 76 -2.36 -13.05 -8.71
C GLU A 76 -3.59 -12.33 -8.11
N ASP A 77 -3.38 -11.45 -7.13
CA ASP A 77 -4.46 -10.69 -6.48
C ASP A 77 -5.05 -9.56 -7.36
N LEU A 78 -4.33 -9.10 -8.39
CA LEU A 78 -4.78 -8.00 -9.24
C LEU A 78 -5.49 -8.49 -10.50
N LYS A 79 -5.14 -9.68 -10.99
CA LYS A 79 -5.63 -10.24 -12.25
C LYS A 79 -7.16 -10.22 -12.40
N SER A 80 -7.90 -10.45 -11.32
CA SER A 80 -9.36 -10.47 -11.35
C SER A 80 -10.03 -9.09 -11.34
N VAL A 81 -9.28 -8.02 -11.02
CA VAL A 81 -9.79 -6.65 -10.90
C VAL A 81 -9.22 -5.68 -11.94
N LEU A 82 -8.29 -6.14 -12.78
CA LEU A 82 -7.78 -5.34 -13.90
C LEU A 82 -8.92 -4.92 -14.82
N TRP A 83 -8.91 -3.65 -15.20
CA TRP A 83 -9.77 -3.17 -16.27
C TRP A 83 -9.36 -3.81 -17.59
N VAL A 84 -10.33 -4.08 -18.46
CA VAL A 84 -10.13 -4.67 -19.79
C VAL A 84 -10.71 -3.72 -20.83
N ASN A 85 -9.90 -3.35 -21.82
CA ASN A 85 -10.41 -2.69 -23.02
C ASN A 85 -11.09 -3.72 -23.92
N GLU A 86 -12.42 -3.82 -23.86
CA GLU A 86 -13.20 -4.77 -24.68
C GLU A 86 -13.16 -4.45 -26.19
N LYS A 87 -12.63 -3.30 -26.57
CA LYS A 87 -12.55 -2.88 -27.98
C LYS A 87 -11.24 -3.30 -28.66
N GLU A 88 -10.27 -3.79 -27.90
CA GLU A 88 -8.96 -4.23 -28.40
C GLU A 88 -8.94 -5.76 -28.63
N ILE A 89 -8.23 -6.18 -29.68
CA ILE A 89 -7.92 -7.58 -29.94
C ILE A 89 -6.51 -7.84 -29.39
N PRO A 90 -6.34 -8.75 -28.41
CA PRO A 90 -5.05 -8.94 -27.76
C PRO A 90 -3.93 -9.35 -28.73
N ALA A 91 -2.81 -8.61 -28.67
CA ALA A 91 -1.54 -8.95 -29.32
C ALA A 91 -1.63 -9.06 -30.85
N ASN A 92 -2.47 -8.23 -31.49
CA ASN A 92 -2.52 -8.13 -32.95
C ASN A 92 -1.60 -7.03 -33.50
N GLY A 93 -0.99 -6.21 -32.64
CA GLY A 93 -0.09 -5.13 -33.04
C GLY A 93 -0.78 -3.91 -33.64
N MET A 94 -2.11 -3.82 -33.53
CA MET A 94 -2.94 -2.75 -34.07
C MET A 94 -3.59 -1.94 -32.95
N ASP A 95 -4.13 -0.79 -33.33
CA ASP A 95 -5.01 0.03 -32.50
C ASP A 95 -6.42 -0.19 -33.07
N ASP A 96 -7.17 -1.09 -32.44
CA ASP A 96 -8.46 -1.56 -32.95
C ASP A 96 -9.57 -0.55 -32.66
N ASP A 97 -9.48 0.15 -31.52
CA ASP A 97 -10.46 1.13 -31.08
C ASP A 97 -10.21 2.57 -31.58
N LYS A 98 -9.04 2.78 -32.21
CA LYS A 98 -8.56 4.04 -32.82
C LYS A 98 -8.36 5.16 -31.79
N ASN A 99 -7.93 4.81 -30.58
CA ASN A 99 -7.66 5.77 -29.51
C ASN A 99 -6.21 6.33 -29.53
N GLY A 100 -5.34 5.80 -30.41
CA GLY A 100 -3.96 6.21 -30.57
C GLY A 100 -2.94 5.34 -29.81
N TYR A 101 -3.38 4.27 -29.17
CA TYR A 101 -2.54 3.32 -28.43
C TYR A 101 -2.77 1.92 -28.99
N LYS A 102 -1.68 1.20 -29.27
CA LYS A 102 -1.78 -0.17 -29.80
C LYS A 102 -1.85 -1.17 -28.65
N ASP A 103 -2.69 -2.19 -28.77
CA ASP A 103 -2.83 -3.31 -27.83
C ASP A 103 -2.98 -2.87 -26.35
N ASP A 104 -3.71 -1.78 -26.07
CA ASP A 104 -3.88 -1.19 -24.73
C ASP A 104 -4.91 -1.93 -23.84
N MET A 105 -4.76 -3.25 -23.75
CA MET A 105 -5.71 -4.18 -23.09
C MET A 105 -6.02 -3.83 -21.63
N HIS A 106 -5.05 -3.32 -20.88
CA HIS A 106 -5.17 -3.01 -19.45
C HIS A 106 -4.83 -1.54 -19.12
N GLY A 107 -4.78 -0.69 -20.15
CA GLY A 107 -4.39 0.72 -20.04
C GLY A 107 -3.19 1.06 -20.91
N TRP A 108 -2.66 2.28 -20.72
CA TRP A 108 -1.69 2.88 -21.63
C TRP A 108 -0.28 2.93 -21.07
N ASN A 109 0.71 2.77 -21.96
CA ASN A 109 2.09 3.15 -21.71
C ASN A 109 2.46 4.40 -22.52
N PHE A 110 2.39 5.57 -21.89
CA PHE A 110 2.67 6.85 -22.56
C PHE A 110 4.13 7.01 -22.98
N TRP A 111 5.07 6.33 -22.32
CA TRP A 111 6.49 6.41 -22.68
C TRP A 111 6.73 5.85 -24.08
N GLU A 112 6.09 4.73 -24.41
CA GLU A 112 6.22 4.06 -25.69
C GLU A 112 5.66 4.92 -26.83
N VAL A 113 4.48 5.51 -26.64
CA VAL A 113 3.84 6.37 -27.64
C VAL A 113 4.65 7.63 -27.92
N MET A 114 5.22 8.24 -26.87
CA MET A 114 6.07 9.43 -27.03
C MET A 114 7.37 9.17 -27.80
N MET A 115 7.88 7.94 -27.80
CA MET A 115 9.06 7.58 -28.59
C MET A 115 8.71 7.24 -30.03
N ALA A 116 7.57 6.59 -30.26
CA ALA A 116 7.09 6.25 -31.61
C ALA A 116 6.79 7.49 -32.47
N GLN A 117 6.37 8.61 -31.87
CA GLN A 117 6.08 9.86 -32.59
C GLN A 117 7.32 10.72 -32.89
N LYS A 118 8.47 10.42 -32.28
CA LYS A 118 9.72 11.19 -32.46
C LYS A 118 10.66 10.60 -33.51
N MET A 119 10.32 9.47 -34.11
CA MET A 119 11.01 8.88 -35.26
C MET A 119 10.26 9.20 -36.55
#